data_AF-R1CZ94-F1
#
_entry.id   AF-R1CZ94-F1
#
_cell.length_a   1.000
_cell.length_b   1.000
_cell.length_c   1.000
_cell.angle_alpha   90.00
_cell.angle_beta   90.00
_cell.angle_gamma   90.00
#
_symmetry.space_group_name_H-M   'P 1'
#
loop_
_entity.id
_entity.type
_entity.pdbx_description
1 polymer ?
#
loop_
_entity_poly.entity_id
_entity_poly.type
_entity_poly.pdbx_seq_one_letter_code
_entity_poly.pdbx_strand_id
1 'polypeptide(L)'
;MGRKKKKKKRKDKIRERIKRRKMLEKEKQEKKDVRFRCLECGIEEDIPRSVVKQFDILDNGDISVPPRFDCEVCGGLMEPIEYTSVHGITYKIDEK
;
A
#
# COMPACT_ATOMS: atom_id res chain seq x y z
N MET A 1 22.11 -43.13 8.45
CA MET A 1 22.09 -41.64 8.35
C MET A 1 20.77 -41.01 7.83
N GLY A 2 19.58 -41.64 7.99
CA GLY A 2 18.46 -41.39 7.05
C GLY A 2 17.28 -40.47 7.41
N ARG A 3 16.90 -40.28 8.69
CA ARG A 3 15.62 -39.62 9.06
C ARG A 3 15.72 -38.12 9.36
N LYS A 4 16.77 -37.68 10.09
CA LYS A 4 16.97 -36.27 10.46
C LYS A 4 17.22 -35.36 9.24
N LYS A 5 18.04 -35.82 8.27
CA LYS A 5 18.29 -35.11 7.00
C LYS A 5 17.02 -34.96 6.14
N LYS A 6 16.18 -36.00 6.05
CA LYS A 6 14.88 -35.94 5.34
C LYS A 6 13.89 -34.96 6.00
N LYS A 7 13.81 -34.94 7.34
CA LYS A 7 12.99 -33.97 8.09
C LYS A 7 13.47 -32.52 7.88
N LYS A 8 14.79 -32.27 7.90
CA LYS A 8 15.38 -30.96 7.60
C LYS A 8 15.04 -30.48 6.18
N LYS A 9 15.27 -31.33 5.17
CA LYS A 9 14.92 -31.04 3.76
C LYS A 9 13.44 -30.71 3.56
N ARG A 10 12.52 -31.39 4.27
CA ARG A 10 11.09 -31.04 4.27
C ARG A 10 10.82 -29.66 4.90
N LYS A 11 11.45 -29.34 6.05
CA LYS A 11 11.29 -28.04 6.74
C LYS A 11 11.80 -26.88 5.88
N ASP A 12 12.94 -27.04 5.23
CA ASP A 12 13.52 -26.02 4.34
C ASP A 12 12.61 -25.74 3.13
N LYS A 13 12.07 -26.80 2.49
CA LYS A 13 11.12 -26.68 1.38
C LYS A 13 9.82 -25.95 1.78
N ILE A 14 9.33 -26.17 3.01
CA ILE A 14 8.17 -25.43 3.54
C ILE A 14 8.53 -23.96 3.74
N ARG A 15 9.70 -23.65 4.33
CA ARG A 15 10.16 -22.28 4.54
C ARG A 15 10.28 -21.50 3.22
N GLU A 16 10.81 -22.12 2.17
CA GLU A 16 10.88 -21.50 0.83
C GLU A 16 9.51 -21.21 0.23
N ARG A 17 8.55 -22.15 0.36
CA ARG A 17 7.17 -21.93 -0.10
C ARG A 17 6.51 -20.77 0.62
N ILE A 18 6.67 -20.66 1.94
CA ILE A 18 6.13 -19.56 2.75
C ILE A 18 6.78 -18.23 2.31
N LYS A 19 8.11 -18.19 2.14
CA LYS A 19 8.80 -17.00 1.65
C LYS A 19 8.29 -16.56 0.27
N ARG A 20 8.14 -17.49 -0.68
CA ARG A 20 7.65 -17.20 -2.02
C ARG A 20 6.21 -16.67 -2.01
N ARG A 21 5.35 -17.26 -1.19
CA ARG A 21 3.96 -16.77 -1.02
C ARG A 21 3.93 -15.33 -0.48
N LYS A 22 4.73 -15.03 0.55
CA LYS A 22 4.83 -13.67 1.10
C LYS A 22 5.33 -12.64 0.08
N MET A 23 6.30 -13.00 -0.76
CA MET A 23 6.77 -12.11 -1.84
C MET A 23 5.67 -11.82 -2.85
N LEU A 24 4.90 -12.84 -3.26
CA LEU A 24 3.77 -12.68 -4.20
C LEU A 24 2.65 -11.84 -3.59
N GLU A 25 2.33 -12.02 -2.31
CA GLU A 25 1.33 -11.22 -1.60
C GLU A 25 1.77 -9.75 -1.50
N LYS A 26 3.05 -9.49 -1.22
CA LYS A 26 3.61 -8.13 -1.20
C LYS A 26 3.55 -7.47 -2.57
N GLU A 27 3.96 -8.17 -3.64
CA GLU A 27 3.90 -7.64 -5.01
C GLU A 27 2.45 -7.33 -5.42
N LYS A 28 1.51 -8.21 -5.07
CA LYS A 28 0.09 -7.98 -5.30
C LYS A 28 -0.41 -6.75 -4.54
N GLN A 29 0.08 -6.52 -3.32
CA GLN A 29 -0.29 -5.35 -2.51
C GLN A 29 0.36 -4.04 -2.99
N GLU A 30 1.55 -4.10 -3.60
CA GLU A 30 2.19 -2.94 -4.25
C GLU A 30 1.52 -2.56 -5.57
N LYS A 31 0.87 -3.52 -6.26
CA LYS A 31 0.07 -3.30 -7.47
C LYS A 31 -1.37 -2.86 -7.20
N LYS A 32 -1.82 -2.80 -5.95
CA LYS A 32 -3.17 -2.33 -5.65
C LYS A 32 -3.23 -0.82 -5.77
N ASP A 33 -4.26 -0.35 -6.43
CA ASP A 33 -4.61 1.06 -6.47
C ASP A 33 -5.16 1.51 -5.11
N VAL A 34 -4.98 2.79 -4.82
CA VAL A 34 -5.46 3.47 -3.63
C VAL A 34 -6.61 4.36 -4.07
N ARG A 35 -7.75 4.24 -3.40
CA ARG A 35 -8.91 5.09 -3.68
C ARG A 35 -8.73 6.44 -3.00
N PHE A 36 -8.86 7.49 -3.79
CA PHE A 36 -8.92 8.87 -3.37
C PHE A 36 -10.34 9.37 -3.51
N ARG A 37 -10.74 10.25 -2.60
CA ARG A 37 -12.03 10.91 -2.66
C ARG A 37 -11.82 12.41 -2.61
N CYS A 38 -12.48 13.14 -3.51
CA CYS A 38 -12.52 14.59 -3.47
C CYS A 38 -13.41 15.07 -2.31
N LEU A 39 -12.90 16.00 -1.51
CA LEU A 39 -13.62 16.61 -0.39
C LEU A 39 -14.72 17.59 -0.82
N GLU A 40 -14.66 18.10 -2.06
CA GLU A 40 -15.62 19.10 -2.56
C GLU A 40 -16.75 18.47 -3.37
N CYS A 41 -16.43 17.61 -4.34
CA CYS A 41 -17.44 17.02 -5.23
C CYS A 41 -17.79 15.56 -4.89
N GLY A 42 -17.02 14.91 -4.01
CA GLY A 42 -17.24 13.50 -3.62
C GLY A 42 -16.85 12.46 -4.67
N ILE A 43 -16.21 12.85 -5.78
CA ILE A 43 -15.75 11.89 -6.79
C ILE A 43 -14.65 11.00 -6.22
N GLU A 44 -14.64 9.74 -6.64
CA GLU A 44 -13.65 8.75 -6.22
C GLU A 44 -12.74 8.37 -7.41
N GLU A 45 -11.43 8.38 -7.20
CA GLU A 45 -10.42 8.03 -8.21
C GLU A 45 -9.46 6.97 -7.68
N ASP A 46 -9.14 5.97 -8.50
CA ASP A 46 -8.18 4.92 -8.17
C ASP A 46 -6.78 5.34 -8.66
N ILE A 47 -5.89 5.70 -7.72
CA ILE A 47 -4.52 6.12 -8.01
C ILE A 47 -3.56 4.97 -7.69
N PRO A 48 -2.64 4.58 -8.60
CA PRO A 48 -1.71 3.49 -8.33
C PRO A 48 -0.87 3.77 -7.09
N ARG A 49 -0.79 2.80 -6.16
CA ARG A 49 0.00 2.95 -4.93
C ARG A 49 1.46 3.31 -5.18
N SER A 50 2.05 2.88 -6.30
CA SER A 50 3.41 3.26 -6.67
C SER A 50 3.56 4.78 -6.79
N VAL A 51 2.60 5.45 -7.43
CA VAL A 51 2.58 6.90 -7.59
C VAL A 51 2.45 7.54 -6.20
N VAL A 52 1.41 7.18 -5.45
CA VAL A 52 1.17 7.70 -4.09
C VAL A 52 2.40 7.57 -3.20
N LYS A 53 3.07 6.41 -3.24
CA LYS A 53 4.28 6.12 -2.47
C LYS A 53 5.48 6.96 -2.92
N GLN A 54 5.64 7.19 -4.22
CA GLN A 54 6.71 8.04 -4.73
C GLN A 54 6.51 9.49 -4.26
N PHE A 55 5.28 10.00 -4.31
CA PHE A 55 4.95 11.32 -3.81
C PHE A 55 5.15 11.41 -2.29
N ASP A 56 4.73 10.40 -1.52
CA ASP A 56 4.95 10.29 -0.07
C ASP A 56 6.44 10.27 0.34
N ILE A 57 7.33 9.78 -0.54
CA ILE A 57 8.79 9.78 -0.29
C ILE A 57 9.43 11.11 -0.69
N LEU A 58 8.94 11.71 -1.78
CA LEU A 58 9.48 12.95 -2.34
C LEU A 58 8.96 14.20 -1.64
N ASP A 59 7.77 14.11 -1.04
CA ASP A 59 7.22 15.18 -0.24
C ASP A 59 8.00 15.28 1.07
N ASN A 60 8.79 16.35 1.19
CA ASN A 60 9.48 16.73 2.41
C ASN A 60 8.53 17.37 3.46
N GLY A 61 7.21 17.33 3.20
CA GLY A 61 6.16 17.80 4.08
C GLY A 61 5.99 16.99 5.38
N ASP A 62 4.90 17.29 6.07
CA ASP A 62 4.59 16.66 7.36
C ASP A 62 4.07 15.23 7.15
N ILE A 63 4.79 14.26 7.72
CA ILE A 63 4.45 12.83 7.64
C ILE A 63 3.07 12.56 8.26
N SER A 64 2.53 13.45 9.11
CA SER A 64 1.19 13.30 9.70
C SER A 64 0.04 13.58 8.72
N VAL A 65 0.31 14.17 7.56
CA VAL A 65 -0.72 14.50 6.55
C VAL A 65 -0.63 13.50 5.40
N PRO A 66 -1.76 12.96 4.91
CA PRO A 66 -1.74 12.09 3.75
C PRO A 66 -1.34 12.86 2.48
N PRO A 67 -0.76 12.18 1.47
CA PRO A 67 -0.57 12.77 0.16
C PRO A 67 -1.93 13.23 -0.42
N ARG A 68 -1.95 14.43 -1.00
CA ARG A 68 -3.13 15.04 -1.60
C ARG A 68 -2.96 15.17 -3.10
N PHE A 69 -4.07 15.06 -3.83
CA PHE A 69 -4.13 15.28 -5.27
C PHE A 69 -5.22 16.30 -5.59
N ASP A 70 -5.05 17.02 -6.69
CA ASP A 70 -6.07 17.92 -7.22
C ASP A 70 -7.08 17.13 -8.06
N CYS A 71 -8.36 17.33 -7.80
CA CYS A 71 -9.44 16.69 -8.55
C CYS A 71 -9.49 17.26 -9.97
N GLU A 72 -9.50 16.39 -10.99
CA GLU A 72 -9.55 16.83 -12.40
C GLU A 72 -10.86 17.53 -12.77
N VAL A 73 -11.94 17.29 -12.02
CA VAL A 73 -13.29 17.81 -12.32
C VAL A 73 -13.53 19.18 -11.72
N CYS A 74 -13.21 19.35 -10.43
CA CYS A 74 -13.52 20.59 -9.71
C CYS A 74 -12.28 21.36 -9.22
N GLY A 75 -11.07 20.83 -9.40
CA GLY A 75 -9.84 21.40 -8.85
C GLY A 75 -9.73 21.32 -7.33
N GLY A 76 -10.61 20.53 -6.70
CA GLY A 76 -10.68 20.41 -5.25
C GLY A 76 -9.70 19.39 -4.68
N LEU A 77 -9.44 19.48 -3.38
CA LEU A 77 -8.50 18.58 -2.71
C LEU A 77 -9.06 17.16 -2.58
N MET A 78 -8.26 16.19 -2.99
CA MET A 78 -8.53 14.77 -2.83
C MET A 78 -7.64 14.16 -1.77
N GLU A 79 -8.24 13.33 -0.91
CA GLU A 79 -7.54 12.58 0.14
C GLU A 79 -7.79 11.07 -0.01
N PRO A 80 -6.83 10.22 0.39
CA PRO A 80 -6.98 8.78 0.30
C PRO A 80 -8.00 8.27 1.32
N ILE A 81 -8.90 7.39 0.87
CA ILE A 81 -9.91 6.76 1.74
C ILE A 81 -9.23 5.84 2.77
N GLU A 82 -8.31 5.00 2.31
CA GLU A 82 -7.48 4.15 3.17
C GLU A 82 -6.10 3.98 2.53
N TYR A 83 -5.08 4.54 3.19
CA TYR A 83 -3.69 4.44 2.73
C TYR A 83 -2.73 4.25 3.90
N THR A 84 -1.74 3.38 3.74
CA THR A 84 -0.62 3.24 4.68
C THR A 84 0.65 3.79 4.03
N SER A 85 1.18 4.89 4.57
CA SER A 85 2.43 5.52 4.09
C SER A 85 3.64 4.63 4.30
N VAL A 86 4.76 5.01 3.66
CA VAL A 86 6.05 4.35 3.86
C VAL A 86 6.53 4.42 5.30
N HIS A 87 6.06 5.42 6.05
CA HIS A 87 6.37 5.66 7.45
C HIS A 87 5.53 4.80 8.41
N GLY A 88 4.58 4.02 7.90
CA GLY A 88 3.73 3.13 8.70
C GLY A 88 2.50 3.81 9.32
N ILE A 89 2.20 5.05 8.92
CA ILE A 89 0.99 5.75 9.33
C ILE A 89 -0.14 5.32 8.42
N THR A 90 -1.31 5.02 9.01
CA THR A 90 -2.51 4.69 8.26
C THR A 90 -3.44 5.88 8.30
N TYR A 91 -3.72 6.45 7.13
CA TYR A 91 -4.69 7.53 6.96
C TYR A 91 -6.02 6.93 6.57
N LYS A 92 -7.08 7.45 7.19
CA LYS A 92 -8.46 7.13 6.88
C LYS A 92 -9.23 8.42 6.81
N ILE A 93 -9.96 8.60 5.73
CA ILE A 93 -10.93 9.68 5.64
C ILE A 93 -12.17 9.22 6.42
N ASP A 94 -12.38 9.79 7.60
CA ASP A 94 -13.62 9.56 8.36
C ASP A 94 -14.68 10.44 7.70
N GLU A 95 -15.64 9.83 7.02
CA GLU A 95 -16.79 10.53 6.44
C GLU A 95 -17.53 11.24 7.59
N LYS A 96 -17.41 12.56 7.69
CA LYS A 96 -18.09 13.35 8.71
C LYS A 96 -19.33 14.02 8.15
#